data_AF-A0A0S8H9R8-F1
#
_entry.id   AF-A0A0S8H9R8-F1
#
_cell.length_a   1.000
_cell.length_b   1.000
_cell.length_c   1.000
_cell.angle_alpha   90.00
_cell.angle_beta   90.00
_cell.angle_gamma   90.00
#
_symmetry.space_group_name_H-M   'P 1'
#
loop_
_entity.id
_entity.type
_entity.pdbx_description
1 polymer ?
#
loop_
_entity_poly.entity_id
_entity_poly.type
_entity_poly.pdbx_seq_one_letter_code
_entity_poly.pdbx_strand_id
1 'polypeptide(L)'
;AKDAFQKAQALKDHNIVKNNLGVIAMHEKDMVKAQELYTSALGAGDEVNYNLGIIKILEGDYEAAQNYYGGTISFNSALVKVLQANYTTAMEVLKKIEDGEGKVFYLMAIAAARDGDSELMYNSLRTAFAKDPSLKGHAKMDVEFFQYFEEDLFKEITQ
;
A
#
# COMPACT_ATOMS: atom_id res chain seq x y z
N ALA A 1 5.82 4.44 -23.93
CA ALA A 1 6.08 3.14 -23.26
C ALA A 1 5.27 2.00 -23.86
N LYS A 2 3.93 2.12 -23.94
CA LYS A 2 3.03 1.08 -24.49
C LYS A 2 3.47 0.50 -25.83
N ASP A 3 3.66 1.33 -26.84
CA ASP A 3 4.08 0.88 -28.18
C ASP A 3 5.42 0.12 -28.18
N ALA A 4 6.34 0.48 -27.29
CA ALA A 4 7.63 -0.19 -27.18
C ALA A 4 7.50 -1.61 -26.59
N PHE A 5 6.67 -1.78 -25.56
CA PHE A 5 6.42 -3.10 -24.98
C PHE A 5 5.58 -3.99 -25.89
N GLN A 6 4.62 -3.43 -26.63
CA GLN A 6 3.88 -4.19 -27.64
C GLN A 6 4.79 -4.67 -28.78
N LYS A 7 5.70 -3.81 -29.26
CA LYS A 7 6.74 -4.23 -30.23
C LYS A 7 7.65 -5.31 -29.66
N ALA A 8 8.10 -5.17 -28.42
CA ALA A 8 8.94 -6.17 -27.76
C ALA A 8 8.21 -7.53 -27.65
N GLN A 9 6.93 -7.52 -27.28
CA GLN A 9 6.10 -8.74 -27.22
C GLN A 9 5.96 -9.41 -28.59
N ALA A 10 5.78 -8.63 -29.66
CA ALA A 10 5.70 -9.16 -31.02
C ALA A 10 7.03 -9.76 -31.50
N LEU A 11 8.18 -9.25 -31.03
CA LEU A 11 9.50 -9.81 -31.34
C LEU A 11 9.77 -11.10 -30.57
N LYS A 12 9.39 -11.14 -29.29
CA LYS A 12 9.53 -12.33 -28.44
C LYS A 12 8.51 -12.27 -27.31
N ASP A 13 7.69 -13.32 -27.21
CA ASP A 13 6.82 -13.47 -26.07
C ASP A 13 7.64 -13.76 -24.80
N HIS A 14 7.50 -12.90 -23.79
CA HIS A 14 8.31 -12.97 -22.58
C HIS A 14 7.52 -12.46 -21.37
N ASN A 15 7.57 -13.20 -20.26
CA ASN A 15 6.75 -12.89 -19.09
C ASN A 15 7.08 -11.52 -18.46
N ILE A 16 8.34 -11.09 -18.48
CA ILE A 16 8.71 -9.72 -18.06
C ILE A 16 8.00 -8.64 -18.90
N VAL A 17 7.87 -8.85 -20.22
CA VAL A 17 7.17 -7.91 -21.10
C VAL A 17 5.68 -7.90 -20.78
N LYS A 18 5.07 -9.08 -20.52
CA LYS A 18 3.67 -9.19 -20.07
C LYS A 18 3.44 -8.46 -18.74
N ASN A 19 4.34 -8.61 -17.77
CA ASN A 19 4.27 -7.88 -16.51
C ASN A 19 4.25 -6.35 -16.74
N ASN A 20 5.15 -5.84 -17.57
CA ASN A 20 5.21 -4.41 -17.87
C ASN A 20 3.96 -3.92 -18.63
N LEU A 21 3.40 -4.74 -19.53
CA LEU A 21 2.12 -4.44 -20.18
C LEU A 21 0.95 -4.46 -19.18
N GLY A 22 1.00 -5.32 -18.16
CA GLY A 22 0.03 -5.33 -17.07
C GLY A 22 0.05 -4.02 -16.27
N VAL A 23 1.25 -3.48 -15.99
CA VAL A 23 1.39 -2.16 -15.31
C VAL A 23 0.78 -1.05 -16.16
N ILE A 24 0.97 -1.09 -17.48
CA ILE A 24 0.33 -0.13 -18.40
C ILE A 24 -1.20 -0.27 -18.36
N ALA A 25 -1.72 -1.50 -18.36
CA ALA A 25 -3.16 -1.74 -18.28
C ALA A 25 -3.75 -1.18 -16.96
N MET A 26 -3.06 -1.34 -15.82
CA MET A 26 -3.49 -0.71 -14.56
C MET A 26 -3.53 0.82 -14.66
N HIS A 27 -2.52 1.44 -15.28
CA HIS A 27 -2.48 2.88 -15.49
C HIS A 27 -3.62 3.36 -16.41
N GLU A 28 -4.02 2.54 -17.37
CA GLU A 28 -5.18 2.77 -18.25
C GLU A 28 -6.53 2.39 -17.58
N LYS A 29 -6.51 1.97 -16.31
CA LYS A 29 -7.66 1.52 -15.52
C LYS A 29 -8.34 0.25 -16.06
N ASP A 30 -7.66 -0.52 -16.90
CA ASP A 30 -8.12 -1.82 -17.38
C ASP A 30 -7.60 -2.93 -16.45
N MET A 31 -8.27 -3.07 -15.30
CA MET A 31 -7.86 -4.03 -14.26
C MET A 31 -8.02 -5.49 -14.69
N VAL A 32 -9.04 -5.78 -15.51
CA VAL A 32 -9.25 -7.12 -16.08
C VAL A 32 -8.05 -7.47 -16.95
N LYS A 33 -7.64 -6.57 -17.86
CA LYS A 33 -6.50 -6.84 -18.72
C LYS A 33 -5.20 -6.94 -17.94
N ALA A 34 -5.01 -6.09 -16.94
CA ALA A 34 -3.84 -6.14 -16.08
C ALA A 34 -3.72 -7.50 -15.39
N GLN A 35 -4.82 -7.99 -14.81
CA GLN A 35 -4.84 -9.28 -14.14
C GLN A 35 -4.52 -10.44 -15.10
N GLU A 36 -5.14 -10.48 -16.28
CA GLU A 36 -4.82 -11.49 -17.31
C GLU A 36 -3.33 -11.51 -17.63
N LEU A 37 -2.74 -10.32 -17.84
CA LEU A 37 -1.33 -10.18 -18.18
C LEU A 37 -0.43 -10.66 -17.03
N TYR A 38 -0.72 -10.29 -15.78
CA TYR A 38 0.06 -10.76 -14.64
C TYR A 38 -0.10 -12.26 -14.40
N THR A 39 -1.31 -12.81 -14.47
CA THR A 39 -1.54 -14.26 -14.34
C THR A 39 -0.79 -15.03 -15.42
N SER A 40 -0.78 -14.55 -16.66
CA SER A 40 -0.01 -15.15 -17.76
C SER A 40 1.52 -15.00 -17.61
N ALA A 41 1.96 -14.12 -16.71
CA ALA A 41 3.36 -13.85 -16.40
C ALA A 41 3.85 -14.52 -15.11
N LEU A 42 3.02 -15.32 -14.43
CA LEU A 42 3.40 -16.03 -13.21
C LEU A 42 4.73 -16.80 -13.39
N GLY A 43 5.55 -16.80 -12.34
CA GLY A 43 6.88 -17.42 -12.35
C GLY A 43 8.00 -16.54 -12.95
N ALA A 44 7.71 -15.31 -13.37
CA ALA A 44 8.74 -14.39 -13.90
C ALA A 44 9.54 -13.62 -12.84
N GLY A 45 9.07 -13.62 -11.59
CA GLY A 45 9.67 -12.87 -10.49
C GLY A 45 8.63 -12.43 -9.46
N ASP A 46 9.12 -11.91 -8.34
CA ASP A 46 8.28 -11.46 -7.22
C ASP A 46 7.43 -10.24 -7.60
N GLU A 47 7.85 -9.47 -8.60
CA GLU A 47 7.12 -8.29 -9.09
C GLU A 47 5.75 -8.65 -9.65
N VAL A 48 5.61 -9.83 -10.27
CA VAL A 48 4.31 -10.30 -10.80
C VAL A 48 3.35 -10.57 -9.65
N ASN A 49 3.85 -11.24 -8.60
CA ASN A 49 3.06 -11.51 -7.40
C ASN A 49 2.70 -10.20 -6.69
N TYR A 50 3.66 -9.27 -6.57
CA TYR A 50 3.42 -7.95 -5.99
C TYR A 50 2.29 -7.20 -6.71
N ASN A 51 2.30 -7.21 -8.05
CA ASN A 51 1.29 -6.56 -8.87
C ASN A 51 -0.09 -7.24 -8.77
N LEU A 52 -0.14 -8.57 -8.72
CA LEU A 52 -1.37 -9.30 -8.43
C LEU A 52 -1.91 -8.97 -7.03
N GLY A 53 -1.04 -8.82 -6.03
CA GLY A 53 -1.40 -8.38 -4.69
C GLY A 53 -2.12 -7.02 -4.70
N ILE A 54 -1.66 -6.07 -5.53
CA ILE A 54 -2.31 -4.75 -5.67
C ILE A 54 -3.72 -4.92 -6.23
N ILE A 55 -3.90 -5.72 -7.28
CA ILE A 55 -5.23 -5.99 -7.85
C ILE A 55 -6.15 -6.58 -6.79
N LYS A 56 -5.66 -7.54 -6.00
CA LYS A 56 -6.46 -8.17 -4.94
C LYS A 56 -6.85 -7.22 -3.80
N ILE A 57 -6.00 -6.23 -3.46
CA ILE A 57 -6.42 -5.14 -2.57
C ILE A 57 -7.59 -4.36 -3.19
N LEU A 58 -7.50 -3.99 -4.46
CA LEU A 58 -8.54 -3.19 -5.14
C LEU A 58 -9.86 -3.95 -5.27
N GLU A 59 -9.82 -5.27 -5.38
CA GLU A 59 -10.99 -6.16 -5.40
C GLU A 59 -11.59 -6.42 -4.01
N GLY A 60 -10.90 -6.03 -2.93
CA GLY A 60 -11.29 -6.35 -1.55
C GLY A 60 -10.95 -7.78 -1.12
N ASP A 61 -10.24 -8.56 -1.94
CA ASP A 61 -9.79 -9.91 -1.63
C ASP A 61 -8.45 -9.88 -0.89
N TYR A 62 -8.50 -9.47 0.38
CA TYR A 62 -7.30 -9.27 1.18
C TYR A 62 -6.58 -10.57 1.53
N GLU A 63 -7.28 -11.70 1.57
CA GLU A 63 -6.68 -13.01 1.77
C GLU A 63 -5.80 -13.40 0.56
N ALA A 64 -6.33 -13.28 -0.66
CA ALA A 64 -5.52 -13.50 -1.85
C ALA A 64 -4.37 -12.48 -1.96
N ALA A 65 -4.62 -11.20 -1.61
CA ALA A 65 -3.56 -10.19 -1.60
C ALA A 65 -2.42 -10.57 -0.64
N GLN A 66 -2.74 -11.03 0.57
CA GLN A 66 -1.74 -11.48 1.54
C GLN A 66 -0.94 -12.67 1.00
N ASN A 67 -1.60 -13.63 0.36
CA ASN A 67 -0.94 -14.78 -0.25
C ASN A 67 0.04 -14.35 -1.36
N TYR A 68 -0.34 -13.37 -2.18
CA TYR A 68 0.55 -12.83 -3.21
C TYR A 68 1.74 -12.05 -2.64
N TYR A 69 1.56 -11.26 -1.58
CA TYR A 69 2.68 -10.56 -0.95
C TYR A 69 3.61 -11.50 -0.18
N GLY A 70 3.09 -12.60 0.37
CA GLY A 70 3.86 -13.56 1.15
C GLY A 70 4.64 -12.88 2.28
N GLY A 71 5.96 -13.08 2.29
CA GLY A 71 6.88 -12.49 3.28
C GLY A 71 7.40 -11.09 2.94
N THR A 72 6.90 -10.45 1.86
CA THR A 72 7.40 -9.16 1.38
C THR A 72 7.20 -8.06 2.44
N ILE A 73 8.26 -7.31 2.74
CA ILE A 73 8.20 -6.13 3.60
C ILE A 73 7.94 -4.91 2.70
N SER A 74 6.73 -4.36 2.77
CA SER A 74 6.34 -3.19 1.97
C SER A 74 5.16 -2.47 2.60
N PHE A 75 4.89 -1.26 2.11
CA PHE A 75 3.69 -0.52 2.49
C PHE A 75 2.40 -1.32 2.19
N ASN A 76 2.29 -1.91 1.00
CA ASN A 76 1.08 -2.61 0.59
C ASN A 76 0.85 -3.91 1.39
N SER A 77 1.91 -4.64 1.72
CA SER A 77 1.77 -5.84 2.56
C SER A 77 1.38 -5.50 4.00
N ALA A 78 1.80 -4.34 4.52
CA ALA A 78 1.27 -3.82 5.79
C ALA A 78 -0.18 -3.34 5.67
N LEU A 79 -0.53 -2.65 4.57
CA LEU A 79 -1.90 -2.17 4.32
C LEU A 79 -2.90 -3.33 4.33
N VAL A 80 -2.58 -4.45 3.67
CA VAL A 80 -3.41 -5.67 3.70
C VAL A 80 -3.68 -6.11 5.13
N LYS A 81 -2.67 -6.09 6.01
CA LYS A 81 -2.83 -6.48 7.42
C LYS A 81 -3.73 -5.51 8.18
N VAL A 82 -3.64 -4.21 7.93
CA VAL A 82 -4.58 -3.22 8.50
C VAL A 82 -6.01 -3.49 8.02
N LEU A 83 -6.20 -3.81 6.74
CA LEU A 83 -7.52 -4.10 6.15
C LEU A 83 -8.12 -5.42 6.66
N GLN A 84 -7.27 -6.36 7.10
CA GLN A 84 -7.67 -7.60 7.77
C GLN A 84 -7.84 -7.44 9.29
N ALA A 85 -7.77 -6.21 9.82
CA ALA A 85 -7.78 -5.92 11.25
C ALA A 85 -6.65 -6.58 12.07
N ASN A 86 -5.53 -6.92 11.41
CA ASN A 86 -4.32 -7.42 12.06
C ASN A 86 -3.32 -6.27 12.28
N TYR A 87 -3.67 -5.36 13.19
CA TYR A 87 -2.92 -4.11 13.42
C TYR A 87 -1.53 -4.36 13.98
N THR A 88 -1.38 -5.27 14.95
CA THR A 88 -0.07 -5.59 15.55
C THR A 88 0.93 -6.06 14.49
N THR A 89 0.56 -7.03 13.65
CA THR A 89 1.47 -7.48 12.59
C THR A 89 1.67 -6.43 11.50
N ALA A 90 0.67 -5.57 11.20
CA ALA A 90 0.85 -4.45 10.28
C ALA A 90 1.95 -3.50 10.78
N MET A 91 1.89 -3.12 12.04
CA MET A 91 2.88 -2.24 12.68
C MET A 91 4.29 -2.86 12.69
N GLU A 92 4.40 -4.17 12.92
CA GLU A 92 5.68 -4.88 12.82
C GLU A 92 6.29 -4.85 11.41
N VAL A 93 5.46 -4.94 10.37
CA VAL A 93 5.93 -4.82 8.98
C VAL A 93 6.37 -3.39 8.69
N LEU A 94 5.58 -2.40 9.08
CA LEU A 94 5.90 -0.98 8.86
C LEU A 94 7.21 -0.57 9.55
N LYS A 95 7.48 -1.08 10.76
CA LYS A 95 8.72 -0.83 11.50
C LYS A 95 9.97 -1.34 10.78
N LYS A 96 9.83 -2.32 9.89
CA LYS A 96 10.93 -2.91 9.11
C LYS A 96 11.19 -2.18 7.79
N ILE A 97 10.36 -1.20 7.42
CA ILE A 97 10.58 -0.38 6.21
C ILE A 97 11.63 0.68 6.55
N GLU A 98 12.85 0.49 6.05
CA GLU A 98 13.94 1.45 6.19
C GLU A 98 13.65 2.73 5.38
N ASP A 99 14.04 3.88 5.93
CA ASP A 99 13.80 5.22 5.37
C ASP A 99 12.37 5.45 4.87
N GLY A 100 11.38 4.99 5.64
CA GLY A 100 9.97 5.12 5.27
C GLY A 100 9.58 6.57 4.97
N GLU A 101 8.81 6.76 3.90
CA GLU A 101 8.15 8.02 3.57
C GLU A 101 7.09 8.39 4.63
N GLY A 102 6.60 9.64 4.64
CA GLY A 102 5.56 10.09 5.56
C GLY A 102 4.32 9.18 5.59
N LYS A 103 3.92 8.64 4.44
CA LYS A 103 2.80 7.69 4.32
C LYS A 103 2.98 6.40 5.13
N VAL A 104 4.21 5.91 5.30
CA VAL A 104 4.50 4.70 6.10
C VAL A 104 4.13 4.94 7.56
N PHE A 105 4.54 6.09 8.10
CA PHE A 105 4.21 6.50 9.47
C PHE A 105 2.74 6.88 9.61
N TYR A 106 2.11 7.41 8.57
CA TYR A 106 0.68 7.69 8.58
C TYR A 106 -0.15 6.40 8.67
N LEU A 107 0.18 5.36 7.90
CA LEU A 107 -0.47 4.05 8.02
C LEU A 107 -0.19 3.39 9.38
N MET A 108 1.00 3.60 9.96
CA MET A 108 1.30 3.18 11.33
C MET A 108 0.36 3.87 12.33
N ALA A 109 0.12 5.17 12.18
CA ALA A 109 -0.80 5.91 13.03
C ALA A 109 -2.24 5.37 12.94
N ILE A 110 -2.72 5.07 11.72
CA ILE A 110 -4.05 4.45 11.52
C ILE A 110 -4.11 3.10 12.23
N ALA A 111 -3.09 2.25 12.06
CA ALA A 111 -3.06 0.93 12.70
C ALA A 111 -3.06 1.07 14.23
N ALA A 112 -2.25 1.97 14.78
CA ALA A 112 -2.18 2.23 16.21
C ALA A 112 -3.51 2.80 16.78
N ALA A 113 -4.14 3.73 16.08
CA ALA A 113 -5.46 4.27 16.47
C ALA A 113 -6.52 3.16 16.54
N ARG A 114 -6.57 2.28 15.54
CA ARG A 114 -7.51 1.14 15.51
C ARG A 114 -7.20 0.07 16.56
N ASP A 115 -5.94 -0.05 16.97
CA ASP A 115 -5.48 -0.94 18.05
C ASP A 115 -5.71 -0.34 19.45
N GLY A 116 -6.05 0.96 19.53
CA GLY A 116 -6.20 1.70 20.78
C GLY A 116 -4.89 2.23 21.37
N ASP A 117 -3.77 2.10 20.66
CA ASP A 117 -2.46 2.61 21.07
C ASP A 117 -2.31 4.10 20.66
N SER A 118 -2.90 4.96 21.48
CA SER A 118 -2.93 6.40 21.24
C SER A 118 -1.53 7.04 21.33
N GLU A 119 -0.64 6.49 22.16
CA GLU A 119 0.73 6.98 22.28
C GLU A 119 1.51 6.76 20.98
N LEU A 120 1.47 5.53 20.45
CA LEU A 120 2.11 5.20 19.18
C LEU A 120 1.47 5.94 18.01
N MET A 121 0.14 6.12 18.03
CA MET A 121 -0.57 6.92 17.04
C MET A 121 0.01 8.35 16.98
N TYR A 122 0.06 9.06 18.10
CA TYR A 122 0.54 10.44 18.15
C TYR A 122 2.01 10.57 17.72
N ASN A 123 2.87 9.64 18.16
CA ASN A 123 4.28 9.63 17.76
C ASN A 123 4.46 9.36 16.26
N SER A 124 3.63 8.49 15.71
CA SER A 124 3.63 8.17 14.28
C SER A 124 3.12 9.35 13.44
N LEU A 125 2.05 10.03 13.86
CA LEU A 125 1.54 11.24 13.19
C LEU A 125 2.59 12.35 13.15
N ARG A 126 3.26 12.65 14.27
CA ARG A 126 4.33 13.65 14.29
C ARG A 126 5.45 13.32 13.30
N THR A 127 5.85 12.04 13.24
CA THR A 127 6.88 11.58 12.30
C THR A 127 6.39 11.69 10.85
N ALA A 128 5.13 11.33 10.58
CA ALA A 128 4.50 11.46 9.28
C ALA A 128 4.52 12.92 8.82
N PHE A 129 4.09 13.86 9.67
CA PHE A 129 4.04 15.29 9.35
C PHE A 129 5.42 15.93 9.19
N ALA A 130 6.41 15.46 9.95
CA ALA A 130 7.78 15.92 9.79
C ALA A 130 8.37 15.51 8.43
N LYS A 131 8.00 14.33 7.92
CA LYS A 131 8.43 13.84 6.60
C LYS A 131 7.58 14.40 5.45
N ASP A 132 6.29 14.61 5.67
CA ASP A 132 5.37 15.19 4.71
C ASP A 132 4.30 16.04 5.42
N PRO A 133 4.48 17.38 5.47
CA PRO A 133 3.55 18.28 6.12
C PRO A 133 2.14 18.29 5.51
N SER A 134 1.97 17.84 4.26
CA SER A 134 0.65 17.80 3.62
C SER A 134 -0.31 16.82 4.31
N LEU A 135 0.23 15.80 4.97
CA LEU A 135 -0.52 14.79 5.71
C LEU A 135 -1.29 15.35 6.92
N LYS A 136 -0.95 16.55 7.41
CA LYS A 136 -1.73 17.24 8.44
C LYS A 136 -3.16 17.52 7.97
N GLY A 137 -3.30 17.96 6.72
CA GLY A 137 -4.62 18.23 6.12
C GLY A 137 -5.46 16.97 6.00
N HIS A 138 -4.81 15.85 5.67
CA HIS A 138 -5.45 14.54 5.64
C HIS A 138 -5.94 14.12 7.02
N ALA A 139 -5.08 14.19 8.05
CA ALA A 139 -5.42 13.77 9.42
C ALA A 139 -6.64 14.49 9.99
N LYS A 140 -6.83 15.79 9.70
CA LYS A 140 -7.99 16.58 10.17
C LYS A 140 -9.34 16.06 9.67
N MET A 141 -9.35 15.34 8.55
CA MET A 141 -10.58 14.87 7.90
C MET A 141 -10.68 13.34 7.90
N ASP A 142 -9.68 12.67 8.47
CA ASP A 142 -9.58 11.22 8.44
C ASP A 142 -10.43 10.60 9.56
N VAL A 143 -11.42 9.80 9.16
CA VAL A 143 -12.36 9.16 10.09
C VAL A 143 -11.66 8.20 11.05
N GLU A 144 -10.47 7.72 10.69
CA GLU A 144 -9.63 6.87 11.54
C GLU A 144 -9.23 7.57 12.85
N PHE A 145 -9.20 8.91 12.84
CA PHE A 145 -8.83 9.71 14.02
C PHE A 145 -10.02 10.46 14.63
N PHE A 146 -11.26 10.15 14.22
CA PHE A 146 -12.46 10.87 14.65
C PHE A 146 -12.58 10.99 16.18
N GLN A 147 -12.21 9.94 16.92
CA GLN A 147 -12.27 9.92 18.38
C GLN A 147 -11.34 10.96 19.04
N TYR A 148 -10.28 11.37 18.33
CA TYR A 148 -9.24 12.28 18.84
C TYR A 148 -9.44 13.72 18.39
N PHE A 149 -10.38 14.01 17.50
CA PHE A 149 -10.55 15.34 16.89
C PHE A 149 -10.74 16.47 17.89
N GLU A 150 -11.39 16.18 19.03
CA GLU A 150 -11.64 17.18 20.06
C GLU A 150 -10.49 17.34 21.06
N GLU A 151 -9.52 16.44 21.07
CA GLU A 151 -8.36 16.51 21.96
C GLU A 151 -7.44 17.67 21.58
N ASP A 152 -7.03 18.46 22.58
CA ASP A 152 -6.15 19.61 22.38
C ASP A 152 -4.84 19.21 21.70
N LEU A 153 -4.28 18.05 22.07
CA LEU A 153 -3.06 17.54 21.47
C LEU A 153 -3.22 17.23 19.97
N PHE A 154 -4.36 16.63 19.57
CA PHE A 154 -4.63 16.35 18.17
C PHE A 154 -4.78 17.65 17.37
N LYS A 155 -5.53 18.60 17.91
CA LYS A 155 -5.69 19.95 17.33
C LYS A 155 -4.34 20.65 17.20
N GLU A 156 -3.45 20.52 18.18
CA GLU A 156 -2.10 21.11 18.16
C GLU A 156 -1.23 20.52 17.04
N ILE A 157 -1.11 19.20 16.96
CA ILE A 157 -0.17 18.59 16.01
C ILE A 157 -0.66 18.68 14.56
N THR A 158 -1.98 18.76 14.36
CA THR A 158 -2.57 18.86 13.03
C THR A 158 -2.64 20.28 12.51
N GLN A 159 -2.50 21.32 13.36
CA GLN A 159 -2.55 22.73 12.93
C GLN A 159 -1.75 23.03 11.67
#